data_AF-A0A8S1LWT5-F1
#
_entry.id   AF-A0A8S1LWT5-F1
#
_cell.length_a   1.000
_cell.length_b   1.000
_cell.length_c   1.000
_cell.angle_alpha   90.00
_cell.angle_beta   90.00
_cell.angle_gamma   90.00
#
_symmetry.space_group_name_H-M   'P 1'
#
loop_
_entity.id
_entity.type
_entity.pdbx_description
1 polymer ?
#
loop_
_entity_poly.entity_id
_entity_poly.type
_entity_poly.pdbx_seq_one_letter_code
_entity_poly.pdbx_strand_id
1 'polypeptide(L)'
;MDQENKLLFEQNLQKILEGSIQNNVQKVFIRVLFEYLKKNKDQINIKQLQDSGIVKIWKNFQFQEMSEFIEIFQLKDQFTEYEIQFHLEDFIKKKKFEEAFQFYKALKLPQIYFDNLVNQMAYQNKARKAADFIKQLDYDPANNPKIIERLEKNCIRYLSKEYPWFKCEEMLLFNPSLLIYYCEDLYYHGKKNRSTFNNKKKQLINLNQETKFKGKYAKGFLRRIPKNQIIIIDQIDQYYFDAWKSINQSEVVGYDCENVTPWTKLESNSIQVCLIQIATQNRAFLFDDQKLKNIQEFKDDIKQLLENVDIQKIDQNLKDDLSKQQIT
;
A
#
# COMPACT_ATOMS: atom_id res chain seq x y z
N MET A 1 15.55 -50.21 -11.94
CA MET A 1 14.65 -51.02 -11.08
C MET A 1 13.87 -51.93 -12.00
N ASP A 2 13.78 -53.22 -11.68
CA ASP A 2 12.74 -54.07 -12.29
C ASP A 2 11.34 -53.57 -11.88
N GLN A 3 10.31 -54.03 -12.59
CA GLN A 3 8.92 -53.58 -12.35
C GLN A 3 8.43 -53.88 -10.93
N GLU A 4 8.93 -54.95 -10.31
CA GLU A 4 8.52 -55.41 -8.99
C GLU A 4 9.07 -54.48 -7.88
N ASN A 5 10.35 -54.14 -7.96
CA ASN A 5 10.99 -53.17 -7.07
C ASN A 5 10.40 -51.76 -7.21
N LYS A 6 9.96 -51.40 -8.42
CA LYS A 6 9.29 -50.11 -8.67
C LYS A 6 7.92 -50.05 -7.97
N LEU A 7 7.10 -51.09 -8.11
CA LEU A 7 5.79 -51.17 -7.47
C LEU A 7 5.91 -51.18 -5.93
N LEU A 8 6.90 -51.91 -5.40
CA LEU A 8 7.17 -51.97 -3.98
C LEU A 8 7.62 -50.61 -3.43
N PHE A 9 8.46 -49.88 -4.18
CA PHE A 9 8.85 -48.52 -3.85
C PHE A 9 7.63 -47.59 -3.81
N GLU A 10 6.76 -47.63 -4.81
CA GLU A 10 5.55 -46.79 -4.88
C GLU A 10 4.58 -47.05 -3.72
N GLN A 11 4.33 -48.31 -3.38
CA GLN A 11 3.50 -48.69 -2.23
C GLN A 11 4.09 -48.24 -0.90
N ASN A 12 5.42 -48.38 -0.74
CA ASN A 12 6.11 -47.91 0.46
C ASN A 12 6.10 -46.38 0.53
N LEU A 13 6.26 -45.69 -0.60
CA LEU A 13 6.17 -44.23 -0.68
C LEU A 13 4.77 -43.75 -0.25
N GLN A 14 3.72 -44.41 -0.74
CA GLN A 14 2.34 -44.10 -0.37
C GLN A 14 2.10 -44.33 1.13
N LYS A 15 2.50 -45.48 1.67
CA LYS A 15 2.37 -45.77 3.12
C LYS A 15 3.15 -44.77 3.98
N ILE A 16 4.37 -44.44 3.55
CA ILE A 16 5.20 -43.43 4.22
C ILE A 16 4.46 -42.10 4.19
N LEU A 17 3.92 -41.68 3.04
CA LEU A 17 3.18 -40.42 2.94
C LEU A 17 1.91 -40.41 3.78
N GLU A 18 1.11 -41.48 3.74
CA GLU A 18 -0.11 -41.64 4.54
C GLU A 18 0.16 -41.59 6.06
N GLY A 19 1.19 -42.29 6.53
CA GLY A 19 1.67 -42.19 7.92
C GLY A 19 2.32 -40.85 8.22
N SER A 20 2.94 -40.24 7.21
CA SER A 20 3.61 -38.94 7.24
C SER A 20 2.66 -37.73 7.15
N ILE A 21 1.36 -37.90 7.39
CA ILE A 21 0.40 -36.79 7.53
C ILE A 21 -0.07 -36.62 8.97
N GLN A 22 0.10 -37.64 9.81
CA GLN A 22 -0.47 -37.67 11.16
C GLN A 22 0.43 -37.06 12.26
N ASN A 23 1.62 -36.51 11.96
CA ASN A 23 2.66 -36.23 12.97
C ASN A 23 3.58 -35.02 12.64
N ASN A 24 3.74 -34.04 13.52
CA ASN A 24 4.46 -32.78 13.20
C ASN A 24 5.96 -32.88 12.79
N VAL A 25 6.61 -34.05 12.89
CA VAL A 25 8.00 -34.33 12.45
C VAL A 25 8.15 -34.33 10.90
N GLN A 26 7.05 -34.18 10.16
CA GLN A 26 6.91 -34.54 8.74
C GLN A 26 7.34 -33.50 7.70
N LYS A 27 7.56 -32.23 8.08
CA LYS A 27 7.89 -31.17 7.08
C LYS A 27 9.22 -31.38 6.37
N VAL A 28 10.23 -31.84 7.11
CA VAL A 28 11.55 -32.12 6.53
C VAL A 28 11.47 -33.32 5.57
N PHE A 29 10.71 -34.35 5.94
CA PHE A 29 10.58 -35.57 5.13
C PHE A 29 9.82 -35.31 3.82
N ILE A 30 8.74 -34.52 3.89
CA ILE A 30 7.98 -34.07 2.72
C ILE A 30 8.86 -33.25 1.77
N ARG A 31 9.65 -32.30 2.31
CA ARG A 31 10.59 -31.51 1.50
C ARG A 31 11.69 -32.35 0.87
N VAL A 32 12.31 -33.25 1.63
CA VAL A 32 13.33 -34.18 1.11
C VAL A 32 12.74 -35.07 0.03
N LEU A 33 11.50 -35.54 0.21
CA LEU A 33 10.81 -36.31 -0.79
C LEU A 33 10.51 -35.50 -2.05
N PHE A 34 10.08 -34.23 -1.92
CA PHE A 34 9.85 -33.37 -3.08
C PHE A 34 11.12 -33.05 -3.84
N GLU A 35 12.20 -32.71 -3.13
CA GLU A 35 13.52 -32.53 -3.75
C GLU A 35 13.98 -33.80 -4.47
N TYR A 36 13.74 -34.97 -3.87
CA TYR A 36 14.02 -36.25 -4.52
C TYR A 36 13.17 -36.46 -5.78
N LEU A 37 11.85 -36.26 -5.72
CA LEU A 37 10.95 -36.41 -6.86
C LEU A 37 11.30 -35.42 -7.98
N LYS A 38 11.65 -34.18 -7.63
CA LYS A 38 12.08 -33.14 -8.57
C LYS A 38 13.38 -33.51 -9.28
N LYS A 39 14.37 -33.98 -8.52
CA LYS A 39 15.68 -34.40 -9.06
C LYS A 39 15.58 -35.63 -9.96
N ASN A 40 14.60 -36.50 -9.70
CA ASN A 40 14.44 -37.78 -10.40
C ASN A 40 13.20 -37.81 -11.31
N LYS A 41 12.63 -36.66 -11.67
CA LYS A 41 11.37 -36.57 -12.43
C LYS A 41 11.40 -37.32 -13.77
N ASP A 42 12.58 -37.41 -14.41
CA ASP A 42 12.76 -38.05 -15.70
C ASP A 42 12.90 -39.59 -15.58
N GLN A 43 13.18 -40.09 -14.37
CA GLN A 43 13.38 -41.51 -14.08
C GLN A 43 12.15 -42.14 -13.41
N ILE A 44 11.28 -41.32 -12.82
CA ILE A 44 10.06 -41.73 -12.13
C ILE A 44 8.89 -41.45 -13.04
N ASN A 45 8.03 -42.44 -13.28
CA ASN A 45 6.79 -42.20 -14.01
C ASN A 45 5.81 -41.51 -13.07
N ILE A 46 5.89 -40.20 -12.96
CA ILE A 46 5.04 -39.38 -12.08
C ILE A 46 3.55 -39.66 -12.36
N LYS A 47 3.19 -40.04 -13.59
CA LYS A 47 1.80 -40.43 -13.93
C LYS A 47 1.29 -41.62 -13.13
N GLN A 48 2.14 -42.58 -12.77
CA GLN A 48 1.73 -43.72 -11.93
C GLN A 48 1.47 -43.32 -10.48
N LEU A 49 2.14 -42.27 -10.00
CA LEU A 49 1.89 -41.69 -8.69
C LEU A 49 0.63 -40.80 -8.66
N GLN A 50 0.06 -40.46 -9.81
CA GLN A 50 -1.15 -39.62 -9.87
C GLN A 50 -2.38 -40.32 -9.29
N ASP A 51 -2.51 -41.64 -9.50
CA ASP A 51 -3.61 -42.44 -8.96
C ASP A 51 -3.39 -42.85 -7.49
N SER A 52 -2.19 -42.60 -6.95
CA SER A 52 -1.87 -42.92 -5.57
C SER A 52 -2.58 -41.98 -4.59
N GLY A 53 -2.67 -42.41 -3.32
CA GLY A 53 -3.20 -41.58 -2.23
C GLY A 53 -2.54 -40.19 -2.14
N ILE A 54 -1.32 -40.02 -2.67
CA ILE A 54 -0.46 -38.82 -2.64
C ILE A 54 -1.14 -37.58 -3.21
N VAL A 55 -1.84 -37.71 -4.34
CA VAL A 55 -2.56 -36.58 -4.93
C VAL A 55 -3.70 -36.13 -4.03
N LYS A 56 -4.33 -37.01 -3.24
CA LYS A 56 -5.43 -36.64 -2.32
C LYS A 56 -4.97 -35.85 -1.09
N ILE A 57 -3.67 -35.88 -0.79
CA ILE A 57 -3.07 -35.33 0.42
C ILE A 57 -2.76 -33.83 0.29
N TRP A 58 -2.82 -33.30 -0.94
CA TRP A 58 -2.39 -31.95 -1.27
C TRP A 58 -3.01 -30.85 -0.41
N LYS A 59 -4.26 -31.10 0.05
CA LYS A 59 -5.05 -30.23 0.93
C LYS A 59 -4.42 -30.02 2.32
N ASN A 60 -3.42 -30.82 2.69
CA ASN A 60 -2.74 -30.79 3.98
C ASN A 60 -1.33 -30.17 3.94
N PHE A 61 -0.78 -29.84 2.77
CA PHE A 61 0.56 -29.25 2.67
C PHE A 61 0.60 -27.78 3.12
N GLN A 62 1.77 -27.34 3.61
CA GLN A 62 2.02 -25.92 3.79
C GLN A 62 2.36 -25.25 2.45
N PHE A 63 2.24 -23.93 2.43
CA PHE A 63 2.24 -23.13 1.20
C PHE A 63 3.46 -23.33 0.27
N GLN A 64 4.69 -23.28 0.79
CA GLN A 64 5.89 -23.45 -0.05
C GLN A 64 5.91 -24.81 -0.75
N GLU A 65 5.44 -25.85 -0.05
CA GLU A 65 5.34 -27.20 -0.59
C GLU A 65 4.21 -27.30 -1.63
N MET A 66 3.14 -26.51 -1.51
CA MET A 66 2.00 -26.57 -2.43
C MET A 66 2.34 -26.07 -3.85
N SER A 67 3.14 -25.00 -4.00
CA SER A 67 3.52 -24.51 -5.33
C SER A 67 4.44 -25.50 -6.06
N GLU A 68 5.42 -26.06 -5.34
CA GLU A 68 6.31 -27.09 -5.89
C GLU A 68 5.54 -28.37 -6.20
N PHE A 69 4.57 -28.74 -5.34
CA PHE A 69 3.71 -29.91 -5.55
C PHE A 69 2.84 -29.76 -6.80
N ILE A 70 2.19 -28.61 -6.98
CA ILE A 70 1.37 -28.30 -8.17
C ILE A 70 2.20 -28.43 -9.44
N GLU A 71 3.42 -27.91 -9.42
CA GLU A 71 4.33 -27.95 -10.57
C GLU A 71 4.81 -29.38 -10.87
N ILE A 72 5.30 -30.10 -9.85
CA ILE A 72 5.83 -31.47 -9.99
C ILE A 72 4.76 -32.43 -10.52
N PHE A 73 3.53 -32.34 -10.01
CA PHE A 73 2.45 -33.26 -10.36
C PHE A 73 1.55 -32.77 -11.50
N GLN A 74 1.84 -31.60 -12.09
CA GLN A 74 1.02 -30.97 -13.14
C GLN A 74 -0.46 -30.87 -12.75
N LEU A 75 -0.73 -30.56 -11.47
CA LEU A 75 -2.09 -30.63 -10.93
C LEU A 75 -3.06 -29.67 -11.59
N LYS A 76 -2.54 -28.58 -12.18
CA LYS A 76 -3.37 -27.62 -12.92
C LYS A 76 -4.10 -28.27 -14.09
N ASP A 77 -3.51 -29.29 -14.72
CA ASP A 77 -4.10 -30.01 -15.85
C ASP A 77 -5.08 -31.11 -15.40
N GLN A 78 -5.09 -31.43 -14.09
CA GLN A 78 -5.91 -32.49 -13.52
C GLN A 78 -7.21 -31.98 -12.89
N PHE A 79 -7.21 -30.74 -12.43
CA PHE A 79 -8.41 -30.14 -11.85
C PHE A 79 -9.21 -29.44 -12.93
N THR A 80 -10.51 -29.72 -12.92
CA THR A 80 -11.46 -28.90 -13.67
C THR A 80 -11.49 -27.49 -13.08
N GLU A 81 -11.81 -26.50 -13.92
CA GLU A 81 -12.00 -25.12 -13.47
C GLU A 81 -13.02 -25.03 -12.30
N TYR A 82 -14.04 -25.88 -12.35
CA TYR A 82 -15.03 -26.03 -11.29
C TYR A 82 -14.43 -26.47 -9.95
N GLU A 83 -13.53 -27.47 -9.94
CA GLU A 83 -12.87 -27.94 -8.72
C GLU A 83 -11.93 -26.89 -8.12
N ILE A 84 -11.19 -26.17 -8.98
CA ILE A 84 -10.33 -25.05 -8.56
C ILE A 84 -11.18 -23.97 -7.91
N GLN A 85 -12.28 -23.56 -8.56
CA GLN A 85 -13.19 -22.56 -8.03
C GLN A 85 -13.79 -23.01 -6.69
N PHE A 86 -14.31 -24.24 -6.63
CA PHE A 86 -14.89 -24.81 -5.41
C PHE A 86 -13.91 -24.79 -4.25
N HIS A 87 -12.64 -25.14 -4.50
CA HIS A 87 -11.60 -25.15 -3.48
C HIS A 87 -11.23 -23.74 -3.00
N LEU A 88 -11.07 -22.78 -3.90
CA LEU A 88 -10.83 -21.39 -3.51
C LEU A 88 -12.00 -20.85 -2.68
N GLU A 89 -13.24 -21.12 -3.12
CA GLU A 89 -14.44 -20.72 -2.37
C GLU A 89 -14.53 -21.37 -1.00
N ASP A 90 -14.13 -22.64 -0.84
CA ASP A 90 -14.09 -23.32 0.45
C ASP A 90 -13.12 -22.62 1.42
N PHE A 91 -11.92 -22.23 0.95
CA PHE A 91 -10.99 -21.44 1.77
C PHE A 91 -11.60 -20.10 2.18
N ILE A 92 -12.24 -19.39 1.25
CA ILE A 92 -12.89 -18.10 1.51
C ILE A 92 -14.04 -18.24 2.52
N LYS A 93 -14.92 -19.23 2.34
CA LYS A 93 -16.06 -19.52 3.26
C LYS A 93 -15.56 -19.86 4.66
N LYS A 94 -14.46 -20.61 4.77
CA LYS A 94 -13.78 -20.95 6.03
C LYS A 94 -12.91 -19.81 6.58
N LYS A 95 -12.89 -18.64 5.93
CA LYS A 95 -12.10 -17.45 6.31
C LYS A 95 -10.58 -17.70 6.33
N LYS A 96 -10.12 -18.71 5.59
CA LYS A 96 -8.70 -19.08 5.39
C LYS A 96 -8.09 -18.24 4.26
N PHE A 97 -8.05 -16.93 4.46
CA PHE A 97 -7.68 -15.97 3.41
C PHE A 97 -6.21 -16.04 3.01
N GLU A 98 -5.31 -16.45 3.92
CA GLU A 98 -3.90 -16.65 3.54
C GLU A 98 -3.80 -17.78 2.55
N GLU A 99 -4.40 -18.92 2.90
CA GLU A 99 -4.40 -20.13 2.12
C GLU A 99 -5.09 -19.91 0.78
N ALA A 100 -6.19 -19.15 0.74
CA ALA A 100 -6.84 -18.76 -0.52
C ALA A 100 -5.93 -17.92 -1.43
N PHE A 101 -5.26 -16.90 -0.89
CA PHE A 101 -4.34 -16.05 -1.67
C PHE A 101 -3.13 -16.82 -2.18
N GLN A 102 -2.59 -17.68 -1.33
CA GLN A 102 -1.49 -18.55 -1.65
C GLN A 102 -1.85 -19.59 -2.72
N PHE A 103 -3.04 -20.20 -2.63
CA PHE A 103 -3.59 -21.09 -3.65
C PHE A 103 -3.77 -20.36 -4.98
N TYR A 104 -4.29 -19.13 -4.95
CA TYR A 104 -4.40 -18.25 -6.12
C TYR A 104 -3.04 -18.02 -6.81
N LYS A 105 -1.99 -17.67 -6.03
CA LYS A 105 -0.64 -17.43 -6.56
C LYS A 105 -0.02 -18.69 -7.14
N ALA A 106 -0.12 -19.83 -6.44
CA ALA A 106 0.50 -21.09 -6.83
C ALA A 106 -0.06 -21.60 -8.17
N LEU A 107 -1.38 -21.50 -8.38
CA LEU A 107 -2.02 -21.93 -9.62
C LEU A 107 -1.99 -20.88 -10.74
N LYS A 108 -1.51 -19.65 -10.45
CA LYS A 108 -1.55 -18.51 -11.36
C LYS A 108 -2.96 -18.35 -11.95
N LEU A 109 -3.95 -18.23 -11.06
CA LEU A 109 -5.35 -18.15 -11.48
C LEU A 109 -5.66 -16.79 -12.15
N PRO A 110 -6.68 -16.74 -13.02
CA PRO A 110 -7.16 -15.49 -13.60
C PRO A 110 -7.53 -14.44 -12.55
N GLN A 111 -7.43 -13.16 -12.93
CA GLN A 111 -7.66 -12.01 -12.05
C GLN A 111 -9.00 -12.05 -11.31
N ILE A 112 -10.06 -12.53 -11.96
CA ILE A 112 -11.41 -12.61 -11.39
C ILE A 112 -11.47 -13.36 -10.05
N TYR A 113 -10.60 -14.36 -9.86
CA TYR A 113 -10.50 -15.11 -8.61
C TYR A 113 -9.90 -14.27 -7.49
N PHE A 114 -8.89 -13.45 -7.80
CA PHE A 114 -8.31 -12.51 -6.85
C PHE A 114 -9.32 -11.41 -6.48
N ASP A 115 -10.03 -10.86 -7.46
CA ASP A 115 -11.05 -9.84 -7.21
C ASP A 115 -12.17 -10.38 -6.31
N ASN A 116 -12.62 -11.62 -6.53
CA ASN A 116 -13.58 -12.28 -5.63
C ASN A 116 -13.01 -12.43 -4.22
N LEU A 117 -11.78 -12.93 -4.07
CA LEU A 117 -11.11 -13.06 -2.78
C LEU A 117 -11.04 -11.71 -2.04
N VAL A 118 -10.56 -10.67 -2.71
CA VAL A 118 -10.44 -9.32 -2.14
C VAL A 118 -11.80 -8.74 -1.76
N ASN A 119 -12.82 -8.89 -2.60
CA ASN A 119 -14.18 -8.47 -2.29
C ASN A 119 -14.72 -9.17 -1.03
N GLN A 120 -14.52 -10.48 -0.90
CA GLN A 120 -14.94 -11.24 0.28
C GLN A 120 -14.19 -10.80 1.54
N MET A 121 -12.89 -10.51 1.43
CA MET A 121 -12.10 -9.92 2.51
C MET A 121 -12.57 -8.52 2.89
N ALA A 122 -13.03 -7.73 1.91
CA ALA A 122 -13.69 -6.46 2.17
C ALA A 122 -14.87 -6.71 3.10
N TYR A 123 -15.88 -7.51 2.68
CA TYR A 123 -17.10 -7.76 3.46
C TYR A 123 -16.84 -8.23 4.90
N GLN A 124 -15.80 -9.03 5.12
CA GLN A 124 -15.48 -9.63 6.42
C GLN A 124 -14.54 -8.80 7.32
N ASN A 125 -14.41 -7.49 7.09
CA ASN A 125 -13.54 -6.60 7.88
C ASN A 125 -12.05 -6.99 7.84
N LYS A 126 -11.59 -7.60 6.74
CA LYS A 126 -10.17 -7.97 6.53
C LYS A 126 -9.46 -7.05 5.53
N ALA A 127 -9.92 -5.80 5.39
CA ALA A 127 -9.39 -4.84 4.43
C ALA A 127 -7.87 -4.59 4.56
N ARG A 128 -7.33 -4.53 5.79
CA ARG A 128 -5.88 -4.38 6.01
C ARG A 128 -5.06 -5.51 5.38
N LYS A 129 -5.56 -6.74 5.48
CA LYS A 129 -4.90 -7.92 4.93
C LYS A 129 -5.06 -8.00 3.42
N ALA A 130 -6.23 -7.63 2.90
CA ALA A 130 -6.46 -7.51 1.46
C ALA A 130 -5.53 -6.47 0.83
N ALA A 131 -5.29 -5.35 1.52
CA ALA A 131 -4.32 -4.36 1.09
C ALA A 131 -2.90 -4.93 0.97
N ASP A 132 -2.49 -5.76 1.93
CA ASP A 132 -1.19 -6.41 1.90
C ASP A 132 -1.08 -7.39 0.71
N PHE A 133 -2.17 -8.06 0.32
CA PHE A 133 -2.22 -8.91 -0.86
C PHE A 133 -2.16 -8.12 -2.18
N ILE A 134 -2.92 -7.03 -2.29
CA ILE A 134 -2.90 -6.14 -3.48
C ILE A 134 -1.48 -5.63 -3.73
N LYS A 135 -0.78 -5.18 -2.68
CA LYS A 135 0.62 -4.75 -2.78
C LYS A 135 1.56 -5.86 -3.22
N GLN A 136 1.40 -7.07 -2.68
CA GLN A 136 2.26 -8.20 -3.03
C GLN A 136 2.17 -8.62 -4.50
N LEU A 137 1.07 -8.29 -5.17
CA LEU A 137 0.86 -8.55 -6.60
C LEU A 137 1.09 -7.31 -7.47
N ASP A 138 1.45 -6.16 -6.88
CA ASP A 138 1.59 -4.88 -7.57
C ASP A 138 0.33 -4.48 -8.38
N TYR A 139 -0.84 -4.72 -7.79
CA TYR A 139 -2.11 -4.40 -8.44
C TYR A 139 -2.56 -2.98 -8.12
N ASP A 140 -3.13 -2.31 -9.12
CA ASP A 140 -3.69 -0.97 -8.98
C ASP A 140 -4.83 -0.96 -7.93
N PRO A 141 -4.65 -0.24 -6.80
CA PRO A 141 -5.68 -0.06 -5.78
C PRO A 141 -7.00 0.49 -6.31
N ALA A 142 -6.99 1.28 -7.38
CA ALA A 142 -8.18 1.91 -7.95
C ALA A 142 -9.22 0.88 -8.41
N ASN A 143 -8.78 -0.34 -8.74
CA ASN A 143 -9.67 -1.45 -9.09
C ASN A 143 -10.42 -2.05 -7.88
N ASN A 144 -10.09 -1.63 -6.66
CA ASN A 144 -10.64 -2.17 -5.41
C ASN A 144 -11.21 -1.08 -4.49
N PRO A 145 -12.18 -0.24 -4.96
CA PRO A 145 -12.64 0.95 -4.23
C PRO A 145 -13.25 0.63 -2.86
N LYS A 146 -13.90 -0.53 -2.70
CA LYS A 146 -14.46 -0.98 -1.40
C LYS A 146 -13.39 -1.25 -0.34
N ILE A 147 -12.19 -1.66 -0.76
CA ILE A 147 -11.06 -1.85 0.16
C ILE A 147 -10.52 -0.50 0.60
N ILE A 148 -10.33 0.43 -0.34
CA ILE A 148 -9.90 1.81 -0.06
C ILE A 148 -10.85 2.45 0.95
N GLU A 149 -12.15 2.48 0.65
CA GLU A 149 -13.17 3.06 1.53
C GLU A 149 -13.12 2.45 2.96
N ARG A 150 -12.91 1.14 3.07
CA ARG A 150 -12.79 0.47 4.38
C ARG A 150 -11.49 0.82 5.10
N LEU A 151 -10.38 0.96 4.39
CA LEU A 151 -9.10 1.37 4.97
C LEU A 151 -9.18 2.81 5.48
N GLU A 152 -9.75 3.71 4.68
CA GLU A 152 -10.03 5.11 5.05
C GLU A 152 -10.87 5.18 6.32
N LYS A 153 -12.02 4.49 6.37
CA LYS A 153 -12.87 4.42 7.58
C LYS A 153 -12.11 3.88 8.79
N ASN A 154 -11.24 2.90 8.62
CA ASN A 154 -10.41 2.39 9.72
C ASN A 154 -9.38 3.42 10.20
N CYS A 155 -8.76 4.19 9.28
CA CYS A 155 -7.85 5.27 9.62
C CYS A 155 -8.58 6.37 10.41
N ILE A 156 -9.75 6.79 9.95
CA ILE A 156 -10.57 7.80 10.62
C ILE A 156 -10.98 7.39 12.04
N ARG A 157 -11.36 6.12 12.24
CA ARG A 157 -11.67 5.59 13.57
C ARG A 157 -10.45 5.56 14.49
N TYR A 158 -9.27 5.32 13.93
CA TYR A 158 -8.03 5.38 14.69
C TYR A 158 -7.72 6.83 15.11
N LEU A 159 -7.76 7.78 14.17
CA LEU A 159 -7.56 9.22 14.46
C LEU A 159 -8.53 9.73 15.53
N SER A 160 -9.82 9.38 15.41
CA SER A 160 -10.87 9.81 16.34
C SER A 160 -10.69 9.27 17.77
N LYS A 161 -9.90 8.21 17.92
CA LYS A 161 -9.52 7.63 19.21
C LYS A 161 -8.26 8.28 19.77
N GLU A 162 -7.27 8.54 18.93
CA GLU A 162 -5.94 9.02 19.36
C GLU A 162 -5.87 10.53 19.56
N TYR A 163 -6.67 11.31 18.82
CA TYR A 163 -6.56 12.77 18.80
C TYR A 163 -7.88 13.46 19.17
N PRO A 164 -7.82 14.65 19.79
CA PRO A 164 -9.01 15.46 19.99
C PRO A 164 -9.59 15.92 18.65
N TRP A 165 -10.89 16.24 18.67
CA TRP A 165 -11.66 16.47 17.44
C TRP A 165 -11.11 17.57 16.54
N PHE A 166 -10.64 18.68 17.11
CA PHE A 166 -10.11 19.82 16.36
C PHE A 166 -8.83 19.46 15.59
N LYS A 167 -8.01 18.57 16.16
CA LYS A 167 -6.78 18.08 15.51
C LYS A 167 -7.11 17.10 14.38
N CYS A 168 -8.10 16.22 14.58
CA CYS A 168 -8.60 15.36 13.50
C CYS A 168 -9.10 16.19 12.31
N GLU A 169 -9.86 17.25 12.58
CA GLU A 169 -10.37 18.15 11.54
C GLU A 169 -9.24 18.86 10.79
N GLU A 170 -8.25 19.40 11.50
CA GLU A 170 -7.08 20.04 10.90
C GLU A 170 -6.33 19.08 9.96
N MET A 171 -6.12 17.83 10.42
CA MET A 171 -5.46 16.79 9.60
C MET A 171 -6.28 16.44 8.35
N LEU A 172 -7.61 16.49 8.41
CA LEU A 172 -8.51 16.10 7.33
C LEU A 172 -8.96 17.27 6.45
N LEU A 173 -8.52 18.50 6.74
CA LEU A 173 -9.01 19.72 6.08
C LEU A 173 -8.87 19.68 4.56
N PHE A 174 -7.79 19.08 4.07
CA PHE A 174 -7.48 18.96 2.65
C PHE A 174 -8.02 17.68 1.99
N ASN A 175 -8.77 16.86 2.73
CA ASN A 175 -9.40 15.63 2.24
C ASN A 175 -10.91 15.65 2.54
N PRO A 176 -11.72 16.38 1.74
CA PRO A 176 -13.13 16.61 2.03
C PRO A 176 -13.95 15.32 2.20
N SER A 177 -13.66 14.28 1.42
CA SER A 177 -14.33 12.97 1.51
C SER A 177 -14.10 12.33 2.90
N LEU A 178 -12.86 12.29 3.36
CA LEU A 178 -12.49 11.75 4.66
C LEU A 178 -13.06 12.58 5.81
N LEU A 179 -13.07 13.90 5.66
CA LEU A 179 -13.67 14.80 6.65
C LEU A 179 -15.18 14.59 6.76
N ILE A 180 -15.87 14.37 5.64
CA ILE A 180 -17.30 13.99 5.63
C ILE A 180 -17.49 12.68 6.40
N TYR A 181 -16.70 11.63 6.09
CA TYR A 181 -16.80 10.35 6.80
C TYR A 181 -16.52 10.48 8.30
N TYR A 182 -15.52 11.26 8.70
CA TYR A 182 -15.23 11.54 10.11
C TYR A 182 -16.42 12.18 10.82
N CYS A 183 -17.01 13.18 10.17
CA CYS A 183 -18.18 13.86 10.69
C CYS A 183 -19.37 12.89 10.84
N GLU A 184 -19.61 12.02 9.84
CA GLU A 184 -20.65 10.98 9.91
C GLU A 184 -20.39 9.99 11.06
N ASP A 185 -19.16 9.50 11.21
CA ASP A 185 -18.79 8.55 12.28
C ASP A 185 -19.04 9.14 13.67
N LEU A 186 -18.66 10.41 13.90
CA LEU A 186 -18.96 11.14 15.14
C LEU A 186 -20.47 11.27 15.38
N TYR A 187 -21.25 11.55 14.33
CA TYR A 187 -22.70 11.67 14.42
C TYR A 187 -23.35 10.35 14.85
N TYR A 188 -22.98 9.25 14.22
CA TYR A 188 -23.52 7.91 14.52
C TYR A 188 -23.16 7.42 15.93
N HIS A 189 -21.98 7.76 16.44
CA HIS A 189 -21.53 7.31 17.76
C HIS A 189 -21.91 8.25 18.91
N GLY A 190 -22.79 9.23 18.69
CA GLY A 190 -23.34 10.08 19.74
C GLY A 190 -22.33 11.06 20.37
N LYS A 191 -21.11 11.18 19.83
CA LYS A 191 -20.07 12.12 20.25
C LYS A 191 -20.39 13.53 19.75
N LYS A 192 -21.47 14.14 20.25
CA LYS A 192 -22.00 15.40 19.73
C LYS A 192 -21.36 16.64 20.36
N ASN A 193 -21.00 17.57 19.48
CA ASN A 193 -21.40 18.98 19.61
C ASN A 193 -22.17 19.37 18.34
N ARG A 194 -23.51 19.26 18.40
CA ARG A 194 -24.43 19.23 17.24
C ARG A 194 -24.43 20.52 16.39
N SER A 195 -24.10 21.65 17.01
CA SER A 195 -24.06 22.97 16.37
C SER A 195 -22.85 23.14 15.45
N THR A 196 -21.70 22.54 15.81
CA THR A 196 -20.44 22.65 15.05
C THR A 196 -20.51 21.87 13.75
N PHE A 197 -21.14 20.69 13.76
CA PHE A 197 -21.31 19.83 12.57
C PHE A 197 -22.14 20.51 11.46
N ASN A 198 -23.28 21.10 11.80
CA ASN A 198 -24.18 21.71 10.80
C ASN A 198 -23.60 22.99 10.19
N ASN A 199 -22.90 23.80 10.99
CA ASN A 199 -22.23 25.01 10.50
C ASN A 199 -21.04 24.66 9.59
N LYS A 200 -20.29 23.60 9.93
CA LYS A 200 -19.11 23.19 9.16
C LYS A 200 -19.45 22.40 7.90
N LYS A 201 -20.50 21.56 7.92
CA LYS A 201 -21.03 20.94 6.69
C LYS A 201 -21.43 22.02 5.66
N LYS A 202 -22.08 23.09 6.11
CA LYS A 202 -22.38 24.26 5.25
C LYS A 202 -21.12 24.98 4.77
N GLN A 203 -20.11 25.19 5.64
CA GLN A 203 -18.85 25.79 5.23
C GLN A 203 -18.06 24.93 4.24
N LEU A 204 -18.02 23.62 4.39
CA LEU A 204 -17.33 22.70 3.47
C LEU A 204 -18.01 22.63 2.10
N ILE A 205 -19.35 22.64 2.07
CA ILE A 205 -20.11 22.75 0.81
C ILE A 205 -19.77 24.08 0.10
N ASN A 206 -19.56 25.16 0.85
CA ASN A 206 -19.20 26.47 0.29
C ASN A 206 -17.70 26.60 -0.06
N LEU A 207 -16.78 25.95 0.67
CA LEU A 207 -15.34 25.93 0.39
C LEU A 207 -15.01 25.21 -0.92
N ASN A 208 -15.81 24.22 -1.32
CA ASN A 208 -15.72 23.61 -2.65
C ASN A 208 -16.12 24.57 -3.79
N GLN A 209 -16.67 25.75 -3.47
CA GLN A 209 -17.08 26.77 -4.45
C GLN A 209 -16.13 27.98 -4.48
N GLU A 210 -15.38 28.24 -3.41
CA GLU A 210 -14.45 29.38 -3.34
C GLU A 210 -13.22 29.04 -2.47
N THR A 211 -12.03 28.99 -3.06
CA THR A 211 -10.78 28.92 -2.29
C THR A 211 -9.86 30.11 -2.60
N LYS A 212 -9.95 31.15 -1.76
CA LYS A 212 -8.86 32.10 -1.45
C LYS A 212 -8.55 32.00 0.04
N PHE A 213 -7.41 31.42 0.40
CA PHE A 213 -7.01 31.24 1.80
C PHE A 213 -6.40 32.54 2.36
N LYS A 214 -6.85 32.96 3.55
CA LYS A 214 -6.17 33.95 4.41
C LYS A 214 -5.77 33.28 5.72
N GLY A 215 -4.53 32.84 5.82
CA GLY A 215 -3.98 32.21 7.03
C GLY A 215 -3.48 33.22 8.07
N LYS A 216 -3.92 33.08 9.32
CA LYS A 216 -3.30 33.64 10.54
C LYS A 216 -3.00 32.46 11.45
N TYR A 217 -1.74 32.03 11.62
CA TYR A 217 -1.22 31.39 12.86
C TYR A 217 0.32 31.35 12.86
N ALA A 218 0.85 30.98 14.03
CA ALA A 218 2.25 30.81 14.46
C ALA A 218 2.98 32.05 15.02
N LYS A 219 3.28 31.95 16.33
CA LYS A 219 4.19 32.78 17.13
C LYS A 219 4.93 31.83 18.06
N GLY A 220 6.22 31.66 17.85
CA GLY A 220 7.10 30.92 18.77
C GLY A 220 8.42 30.58 18.10
N PHE A 221 9.50 31.24 18.56
CA PHE A 221 10.91 30.85 18.35
C PHE A 221 11.44 30.75 16.90
N LEU A 222 11.45 31.89 16.20
CA LEU A 222 12.43 32.16 15.15
C LEU A 222 13.09 33.49 15.51
N ARG A 223 14.44 33.56 15.47
CA ARG A 223 15.11 34.87 15.33
C ARG A 223 14.51 35.49 14.08
N ARG A 224 13.77 36.59 14.30
CA ARG A 224 12.64 37.00 13.47
C ARG A 224 13.10 37.31 12.06
N ILE A 225 12.75 36.45 11.10
CA ILE A 225 12.33 36.91 9.78
C ILE A 225 11.01 37.69 10.03
N PRO A 226 10.96 39.03 9.88
CA PRO A 226 9.70 39.77 9.93
C PRO A 226 8.58 39.05 9.17
N LYS A 227 7.35 39.05 9.69
CA LYS A 227 6.22 38.34 9.06
C LYS A 227 5.95 38.76 7.60
N ASN A 228 6.38 39.96 7.21
CA ASN A 228 6.33 40.48 5.83
C ASN A 228 7.43 39.95 4.91
N GLN A 229 8.23 38.97 5.35
CA GLN A 229 9.29 38.34 4.56
C GLN A 229 9.00 36.86 4.25
N ILE A 230 7.81 36.35 4.60
CA ILE A 230 7.33 35.04 4.15
C ILE A 230 6.38 35.25 2.97
N ILE A 231 6.73 34.71 1.81
CA ILE A 231 5.95 34.84 0.58
C ILE A 231 5.41 33.46 0.21
N ILE A 232 4.09 33.36 0.02
CA ILE A 232 3.43 32.13 -0.45
C ILE A 232 3.34 32.21 -1.97
N ILE A 233 3.74 31.14 -2.64
CA ILE A 233 3.82 31.04 -4.10
C ILE A 233 2.99 29.84 -4.52
N ASP A 234 1.90 30.12 -5.24
CA ASP A 234 0.92 29.09 -5.62
C ASP A 234 0.56 29.13 -7.11
N GLN A 235 1.24 29.97 -7.89
CA GLN A 235 1.15 30.12 -9.34
C GLN A 235 2.45 30.75 -9.89
N ILE A 236 2.66 30.67 -11.22
CA ILE A 236 3.77 31.33 -11.91
C ILE A 236 3.40 32.78 -12.21
N ASP A 237 3.85 33.70 -11.35
CA ASP A 237 3.60 35.14 -11.48
C ASP A 237 4.83 35.96 -11.05
N GLN A 238 4.67 37.27 -10.87
CA GLN A 238 5.78 38.14 -10.46
C GLN A 238 6.42 37.71 -9.12
N TYR A 239 5.63 37.18 -8.17
CA TYR A 239 6.17 36.73 -6.88
C TYR A 239 7.01 35.46 -7.04
N TYR A 240 6.61 34.58 -7.95
CA TYR A 240 7.41 33.41 -8.35
C TYR A 240 8.78 33.84 -8.90
N PHE A 241 8.79 34.75 -9.88
CA PHE A 241 10.05 35.23 -10.49
C PHE A 241 10.94 36.00 -9.51
N ASP A 242 10.35 36.83 -8.65
CA ASP A 242 11.08 37.54 -7.61
C ASP A 242 11.70 36.59 -6.57
N ALA A 243 11.00 35.50 -6.25
CA ALA A 243 11.53 34.46 -5.37
C ALA A 243 12.74 33.78 -5.99
N TRP A 244 12.64 33.31 -7.23
CA TRP A 244 13.76 32.66 -7.91
C TRP A 244 14.95 33.56 -8.14
N LYS A 245 14.72 34.84 -8.45
CA LYS A 245 15.79 35.84 -8.49
C LYS A 245 16.51 35.95 -7.14
N SER A 246 15.77 35.99 -6.04
CA SER A 246 16.34 36.05 -4.69
C SER A 246 17.09 34.77 -4.33
N ILE A 247 16.57 33.60 -4.72
CA ILE A 247 17.18 32.29 -4.47
C ILE A 247 18.49 32.17 -5.26
N ASN A 248 18.48 32.47 -6.55
CA ASN A 248 19.64 32.35 -7.44
C ASN A 248 20.76 33.38 -7.15
N GLN A 249 20.45 34.45 -6.42
CA GLN A 249 21.44 35.43 -5.94
C GLN A 249 22.01 35.08 -4.55
N SER A 250 21.52 34.01 -3.92
CA SER A 250 21.96 33.61 -2.57
C SER A 250 23.09 32.58 -2.66
N GLU A 251 24.15 32.77 -1.87
CA GLU A 251 25.22 31.77 -1.72
C GLU A 251 24.77 30.56 -0.88
N VAL A 252 23.82 30.78 0.03
CA VAL A 252 23.31 29.76 0.96
C VAL A 252 21.79 29.88 1.05
N VAL A 253 21.11 28.73 1.00
CA VAL A 253 19.66 28.62 1.23
C VAL A 253 19.35 27.52 2.24
N GLY A 254 18.36 27.75 3.09
CA GLY A 254 17.66 26.69 3.82
C GLY A 254 16.63 26.04 2.90
N TYR A 255 16.58 24.71 2.92
CA TYR A 255 15.62 23.91 2.16
C TYR A 255 14.92 22.95 3.11
N ASP A 256 13.59 22.85 3.00
CA ASP A 256 12.78 21.90 3.75
C ASP A 256 11.50 21.58 2.95
N CYS A 257 10.87 20.44 3.21
CA CYS A 257 9.61 20.09 2.58
C CYS A 257 8.61 19.46 3.55
N GLU A 258 7.34 19.86 3.41
CA GLU A 258 6.25 19.21 4.10
C GLU A 258 5.65 18.13 3.21
N ASN A 259 5.31 17.01 3.83
CA ASN A 259 4.84 15.83 3.14
C ASN A 259 3.43 15.46 3.62
N VAL A 260 2.57 15.06 2.69
CA VAL A 260 1.29 14.40 3.02
C VAL A 260 1.58 12.94 3.33
N THR A 261 1.27 12.53 4.54
CA THR A 261 1.36 11.12 4.92
C THR A 261 0.21 10.36 4.26
N PRO A 262 0.47 9.20 3.62
CA PRO A 262 -0.56 8.30 3.12
C PRO A 262 -1.66 8.01 4.15
N TRP A 263 -2.93 8.13 3.77
CA TRP A 263 -4.06 7.81 4.64
C TRP A 263 -4.31 6.32 4.71
N THR A 264 -4.07 5.62 3.61
CA THR A 264 -4.25 4.18 3.51
C THR A 264 -2.92 3.48 3.26
N LYS A 265 -2.86 2.19 3.63
CA LYS A 265 -1.70 1.37 3.28
C LYS A 265 -1.45 1.37 1.78
N LEU A 266 -2.48 1.42 0.94
CA LEU A 266 -2.36 1.29 -0.52
C LEU A 266 -1.74 2.52 -1.19
N GLU A 267 -1.67 3.63 -0.48
CA GLU A 267 -1.00 4.88 -0.88
C GLU A 267 0.52 4.88 -0.58
N SER A 268 1.16 3.71 -0.37
CA SER A 268 2.56 3.68 0.09
C SER A 268 3.59 4.27 -0.86
N ASN A 269 3.23 4.51 -2.12
CA ASN A 269 4.11 5.15 -3.11
C ASN A 269 3.83 6.67 -3.23
N SER A 270 2.97 7.23 -2.39
CA SER A 270 2.48 8.61 -2.50
C SER A 270 2.78 9.43 -1.25
N ILE A 271 3.98 9.31 -0.67
CA ILE A 271 4.48 10.44 0.13
C ILE A 271 4.64 11.58 -0.88
N GLN A 272 3.64 12.44 -0.92
CA GLN A 272 3.61 13.58 -1.81
C GLN A 272 4.11 14.78 -1.04
N VAL A 273 5.09 15.47 -1.60
CA VAL A 273 5.42 16.82 -1.14
C VAL A 273 4.18 17.68 -1.33
N CYS A 274 3.83 18.48 -0.33
CA CYS A 274 2.74 19.44 -0.41
C CYS A 274 3.21 20.89 -0.32
N LEU A 275 4.35 21.11 0.33
CA LEU A 275 4.93 22.43 0.48
C LEU A 275 6.44 22.31 0.35
N ILE A 276 7.03 23.10 -0.53
CA ILE A 276 8.49 23.30 -0.57
C ILE A 276 8.80 24.62 0.12
N GLN A 277 9.73 24.61 1.05
CA GLN A 277 10.13 25.77 1.85
C GLN A 277 11.56 26.13 1.49
N ILE A 278 11.78 27.35 1.01
CA ILE A 278 13.12 27.84 0.68
C ILE A 278 13.36 29.13 1.43
N ALA A 279 14.40 29.15 2.27
CA ALA A 279 14.79 30.32 3.05
C ALA A 279 16.13 30.87 2.58
N THR A 280 16.16 32.14 2.21
CA THR A 280 17.39 32.92 1.98
C THR A 280 17.75 33.68 3.26
N GLN A 281 18.85 34.43 3.25
CA GLN A 281 19.23 35.29 4.39
C GLN A 281 18.15 36.32 4.77
N ASN A 282 17.34 36.77 3.80
CA ASN A 282 16.45 37.91 3.97
C ASN A 282 14.95 37.57 3.84
N ARG A 283 14.61 36.40 3.30
CA ARG A 283 13.22 36.02 2.96
C ARG A 283 13.03 34.51 3.03
N ALA A 284 11.80 34.10 3.30
CA ALA A 284 11.36 32.71 3.16
C ALA A 284 10.23 32.62 2.13
N PHE A 285 10.25 31.55 1.37
CA PHE A 285 9.32 31.26 0.29
C PHE A 285 8.65 29.92 0.57
N LEU A 286 7.33 29.89 0.47
CA LEU A 286 6.52 28.69 0.66
C LEU A 286 5.81 28.38 -0.67
N PHE A 287 6.32 27.40 -1.39
CA PHE A 287 5.79 26.96 -2.67
C PHE A 287 4.74 25.87 -2.47
N ASP A 288 3.51 26.12 -2.90
CA ASP A 288 2.40 25.17 -2.88
C ASP A 288 2.61 24.11 -3.98
N ASP A 289 3.36 23.06 -3.64
CA ASP A 289 3.74 21.99 -4.58
C ASP A 289 2.50 21.33 -5.20
N GLN A 290 1.38 21.25 -4.48
CA GLN A 290 0.16 20.63 -5.01
C GLN A 290 -0.38 21.34 -6.25
N LYS A 291 -0.22 22.65 -6.33
CA LYS A 291 -0.62 23.46 -7.50
C LYS A 291 0.47 23.55 -8.56
N LEU A 292 1.74 23.57 -8.14
CA LEU A 292 2.87 23.84 -9.01
C LEU A 292 3.48 22.58 -9.63
N LYS A 293 3.33 21.39 -9.02
CA LYS A 293 4.01 20.14 -9.42
C LYS A 293 3.78 19.65 -10.84
N ASN A 294 2.79 20.17 -11.56
CA ASN A 294 2.54 19.80 -12.96
C ASN A 294 3.09 20.84 -13.95
N ILE A 295 3.64 21.95 -13.45
CA ILE A 295 4.20 23.03 -14.26
C ILE A 295 5.68 22.71 -14.51
N GLN A 296 6.07 22.56 -15.78
CA GLN A 296 7.42 22.15 -16.15
C GLN A 296 8.48 23.16 -15.67
N GLU A 297 8.21 24.46 -15.81
CA GLU A 297 9.09 25.52 -15.33
C GLU A 297 9.42 25.39 -13.84
N PHE A 298 8.43 25.10 -13.00
CA PHE A 298 8.65 24.86 -11.58
C PHE A 298 9.52 23.64 -11.31
N LYS A 299 9.31 22.54 -12.05
CA LYS A 299 10.16 21.34 -11.91
C LYS A 299 11.61 21.63 -12.30
N ASP A 300 11.79 22.35 -13.41
CA ASP A 300 13.11 22.68 -13.94
C ASP A 300 13.87 23.59 -12.96
N ASP A 301 13.19 24.59 -12.39
CA ASP A 301 13.80 25.51 -11.42
C ASP A 301 14.16 24.80 -10.09
N ILE A 302 13.29 23.93 -9.57
CA ILE A 302 13.59 23.12 -8.38
C ILE A 302 14.77 22.18 -8.66
N LYS A 303 14.77 21.51 -9.80
CA LYS A 303 15.88 20.64 -10.20
C LYS A 303 17.18 21.43 -10.33
N GLN A 304 17.14 22.56 -11.03
CA GLN A 304 18.30 23.45 -11.18
C GLN A 304 18.82 23.90 -9.82
N LEU A 305 17.95 24.31 -8.90
CA LEU A 305 18.35 24.67 -7.55
C LEU A 305 19.10 23.52 -6.91
N LEU A 306 18.51 22.32 -6.86
CA LEU A 306 19.09 21.15 -6.20
C LEU A 306 20.43 20.75 -6.80
N GLU A 307 20.59 20.85 -8.13
CA GLU A 307 21.81 20.53 -8.86
C GLU A 307 22.88 21.64 -8.83
N ASN A 308 22.51 22.89 -8.50
CA ASN A 308 23.43 24.03 -8.53
C ASN A 308 24.49 23.95 -7.41
N VAL A 309 25.74 23.63 -7.78
CA VAL A 309 26.86 23.49 -6.84
C VAL A 309 27.34 24.81 -6.21
N ASP A 310 27.00 25.95 -6.81
CA ASP A 310 27.41 27.27 -6.32
C ASP A 310 26.54 27.77 -5.17
N ILE A 311 25.37 27.15 -4.96
CA ILE A 311 24.47 27.45 -3.85
C ILE A 311 24.56 26.32 -2.82
N GLN A 312 24.93 26.65 -1.58
CA GLN A 312 24.92 25.70 -0.46
C GLN A 312 23.50 25.52 0.07
N LYS A 313 23.00 24.28 0.10
CA LYS A 313 21.69 23.94 0.68
C LYS A 313 21.88 23.44 2.11
N ILE A 314 21.18 24.04 3.06
CA ILE A 314 21.12 23.58 4.45
C ILE A 314 19.76 22.92 4.66
N ASP A 315 19.79 21.65 5.04
CA ASP A 315 18.61 20.85 5.36
C ASP A 315 19.03 19.78 6.39
N GLN A 316 18.11 19.41 7.27
CA GLN A 316 18.31 18.36 8.25
C GLN A 316 18.26 16.95 7.63
N ASN A 317 17.50 16.73 6.54
CA ASN A 317 17.25 15.41 5.93
C ASN A 317 17.14 15.44 4.38
N LEU A 318 17.94 16.27 3.70
CA LEU A 318 17.87 16.46 2.23
C LEU A 318 17.77 15.18 1.41
N LYS A 319 18.50 14.12 1.82
CA LYS A 319 18.51 12.85 1.11
C LYS A 319 17.12 12.17 1.09
N ASP A 320 16.41 12.22 2.21
CA ASP A 320 15.07 11.63 2.31
C ASP A 320 14.06 12.46 1.51
N ASP A 321 14.21 13.78 1.53
CA ASP A 321 13.30 14.70 0.83
C ASP A 321 13.46 14.64 -0.69
N LEU A 322 14.71 14.52 -1.18
CA LEU A 322 15.00 14.26 -2.58
C LEU A 322 14.40 12.93 -3.06
N SER A 323 14.44 11.88 -2.23
CA SER A 323 13.88 10.58 -2.61
C SER A 323 12.35 10.61 -2.79
N LYS A 324 11.65 11.57 -2.17
CA LYS A 324 10.19 11.71 -2.23
C LYS A 324 9.72 12.52 -3.42
N GLN A 325 10.54 13.42 -3.96
CA GLN A 325 10.10 14.37 -4.99
C GLN A 325 9.89 13.78 -6.39
N GLN A 326 10.20 12.49 -6.62
CA GLN A 326 10.09 11.84 -7.93
C GLN A 326 10.64 12.72 -9.09
N ILE A 327 11.69 13.51 -8.82
CA ILE A 327 12.39 14.32 -9.84
C ILE A 327 13.32 13.36 -10.60
N THR A 328 12.72 12.59 -11.49
CA THR A 328 13.35 11.77 -12.54
C THR A 328 12.47 11.87 -13.75
#